data_AF-A0A2R6LP78-F1
#
_entry.id   AF-A0A2R6LP78-F1
#
_cell.length_a   1.000
_cell.length_b   1.000
_cell.length_c   1.000
_cell.angle_alpha   90.00
_cell.angle_beta   90.00
_cell.angle_gamma   90.00
#
_symmetry.space_group_name_H-M   'P 1'
#
loop_
_entity.id
_entity.type
_entity.pdbx_description
1 polymer ?
#
loop_
_entity_poly.entity_id
_entity_poly.type
_entity_poly.pdbx_seq_one_letter_code
_entity_poly.pdbx_strand_id
1 'polypeptide(L)'
;MTNTQSTLIQIDNYGPWMVTPEPRREVDLQTLQSRLYADLSQLFGNREGYVFFTRFDNVVAVTDGLDEAAHALIQESVANRYPVTVSLSVAADSSPAAALGVATSQLQDAGSAQDRARPEILTGTLLPDAERADIDVQIAHFDVNDATGKYTDCLNEFDSFINIEQGYAELMRYMRKAHDSLSFFVGGDDVIAVCEAVDHEGYADAVEHVREAVGDLKIVVGRAQTAQAAGIAAKHALETCREEDIDVEFAD
;
A
#
# COMPACT_ATOMS: atom_id res chain seq x y z
N MET A 1 -9.06 -18.23 3.33
CA MET A 1 -7.67 -17.82 3.57
C MET A 1 -7.32 -16.88 2.45
N THR A 2 -6.67 -15.76 2.76
CA THR A 2 -6.09 -14.85 1.77
C THR A 2 -4.88 -15.48 1.12
N ASN A 3 -4.50 -15.01 -0.07
CA ASN A 3 -3.27 -15.38 -0.75
C ASN A 3 -2.83 -14.19 -1.61
N THR A 4 -2.11 -13.26 -1.01
CA THR A 4 -1.88 -11.92 -1.56
C THR A 4 -0.60 -11.86 -2.37
N GLN A 5 -0.69 -11.56 -3.66
CA GLN A 5 0.45 -11.23 -4.50
C GLN A 5 0.89 -9.77 -4.29
N SER A 6 2.08 -9.59 -3.74
CA SER A 6 2.70 -8.28 -3.53
C SER A 6 3.88 -8.05 -4.48
N THR A 7 3.97 -6.84 -5.01
CA THR A 7 5.10 -6.37 -5.80
C THR A 7 5.82 -5.23 -5.09
N LEU A 8 7.12 -5.38 -4.86
CA LEU A 8 8.00 -4.29 -4.48
C LEU A 8 8.56 -3.64 -5.74
N ILE A 9 8.32 -2.34 -5.91
CA ILE A 9 8.90 -1.51 -6.96
C ILE A 9 9.96 -0.60 -6.34
N GLN A 10 11.21 -0.66 -6.82
CA GLN A 10 12.34 0.11 -6.31
C GLN A 10 12.99 0.91 -7.42
N ILE A 11 13.22 2.22 -7.22
CA ILE A 11 13.95 3.04 -8.18
C ILE A 11 15.44 2.67 -8.13
N ASP A 12 16.02 2.31 -9.28
CA ASP A 12 17.39 1.85 -9.36
C ASP A 12 18.37 3.01 -9.17
N ASN A 13 19.36 2.83 -8.29
CA ASN A 13 20.46 3.76 -8.08
C ASN A 13 20.01 5.23 -7.80
N TYR A 14 18.87 5.39 -7.12
CA TYR A 14 18.21 6.68 -6.99
C TYR A 14 19.00 7.69 -6.15
N GLY A 15 19.53 7.27 -4.99
CA GLY A 15 20.35 8.13 -4.11
C GLY A 15 21.49 8.83 -4.86
N PRO A 16 22.39 8.08 -5.52
CA PRO A 16 23.44 8.67 -6.36
C PRO A 16 22.93 9.52 -7.53
N TRP A 17 21.82 9.13 -8.16
CA TRP A 17 21.22 9.88 -9.27
C TRP A 17 20.71 11.27 -8.87
N MET A 18 20.21 11.43 -7.63
CA MET A 18 19.73 12.71 -7.11
C MET A 18 20.84 13.76 -6.92
N VAL A 19 22.10 13.32 -6.82
CA VAL A 19 23.23 14.19 -6.46
C VAL A 19 24.34 14.29 -7.52
N THR A 20 24.21 13.55 -8.63
CA THR A 20 25.25 13.46 -9.66
C THR A 20 24.79 14.06 -10.99
N PRO A 21 25.58 14.94 -11.66
CA PRO A 21 26.90 15.46 -11.24
C PRO A 21 26.83 16.53 -10.14
N GLU A 22 25.64 17.06 -9.85
CA GLU A 22 25.38 18.00 -8.77
C GLU A 22 23.99 17.74 -8.17
N PRO A 23 23.71 18.16 -6.91
CA PRO A 23 22.40 18.04 -6.29
C PRO A 23 21.27 18.63 -7.13
N ARG A 24 20.24 17.82 -7.38
CA ARG A 24 19.00 18.26 -8.03
C ARG A 24 18.15 19.06 -7.05
N ARG A 25 17.33 19.97 -7.57
CA ARG A 25 16.42 20.75 -6.73
C ARG A 25 15.34 19.85 -6.15
N GLU A 26 15.05 19.99 -4.86
CA GLU A 26 14.05 19.17 -4.17
C GLU A 26 12.67 19.23 -4.85
N VAL A 27 12.26 20.41 -5.32
CA VAL A 27 10.97 20.56 -6.05
C VAL A 27 10.88 19.70 -7.31
N ASP A 28 12.01 19.48 -8.01
CA ASP A 28 12.04 18.63 -9.20
C ASP A 28 11.98 17.14 -8.81
N LEU A 29 12.61 16.77 -7.68
CA LEU A 29 12.58 15.42 -7.13
C LEU A 29 11.17 15.03 -6.65
N GLN A 30 10.53 15.91 -5.87
CA GLN A 30 9.15 15.73 -5.40
C GLN A 30 8.17 15.63 -6.57
N THR A 31 8.36 16.44 -7.62
CA THR A 31 7.55 16.38 -8.85
C THR A 31 7.73 15.04 -9.58
N LEU A 32 8.97 14.56 -9.71
CA LEU A 32 9.27 13.28 -10.35
C LEU A 32 8.65 12.13 -9.55
N GLN A 33 8.87 12.09 -8.24
CA GLN A 33 8.36 11.03 -7.35
C GLN A 33 6.83 10.98 -7.37
N SER A 34 6.17 12.13 -7.29
CA SER A 34 4.71 12.22 -7.34
C SER A 34 4.15 11.77 -8.68
N ARG A 35 4.76 12.16 -9.80
CA ARG A 35 4.36 11.71 -11.14
C ARG A 35 4.58 10.22 -11.33
N LEU A 36 5.74 9.70 -10.90
CA LEU A 36 6.03 8.26 -11.00
C LEU A 36 5.02 7.45 -10.18
N TYR A 37 4.72 7.87 -8.95
CA TYR A 37 3.69 7.24 -8.15
C TYR A 37 2.32 7.27 -8.85
N ALA A 38 1.88 8.42 -9.35
CA ALA A 38 0.61 8.54 -10.06
C ALA A 38 0.53 7.60 -11.28
N ASP A 39 1.62 7.50 -12.06
CA ASP A 39 1.66 6.64 -13.24
C ASP A 39 1.73 5.15 -12.87
N LEU A 40 2.44 4.78 -11.81
CA LEU A 40 2.40 3.41 -11.28
C LEU A 40 0.99 3.05 -10.82
N SER A 41 0.34 3.92 -10.05
CA SER A 41 -1.05 3.75 -9.60
C SER A 41 -2.01 3.56 -10.77
N GLN A 42 -1.83 4.32 -11.87
CA GLN A 42 -2.65 4.14 -13.06
C GLN A 42 -2.32 2.85 -13.82
N LEU A 43 -1.04 2.52 -13.99
CA LEU A 43 -0.61 1.36 -14.77
C LEU A 43 -1.00 0.03 -14.12
N PHE A 44 -0.84 -0.08 -12.80
CA PHE A 44 -1.31 -1.23 -12.02
C PHE A 44 -2.83 -1.18 -11.82
N GLY A 45 -3.41 -0.01 -11.53
CA GLY A 45 -4.85 0.15 -11.29
C GLY A 45 -5.73 -0.15 -12.50
N ASN A 46 -5.26 0.13 -13.71
CA ASN A 46 -5.94 -0.27 -14.96
C ASN A 46 -5.94 -1.80 -15.18
N ARG A 47 -5.26 -2.56 -14.31
CA ARG A 47 -5.16 -4.01 -14.31
C ARG A 47 -5.63 -4.60 -12.98
N GLU A 48 -6.49 -3.89 -12.26
CA GLU A 48 -7.06 -4.28 -10.96
C GLU A 48 -6.07 -4.38 -9.78
N GLY A 49 -4.84 -3.86 -9.94
CA GLY A 49 -3.88 -3.70 -8.85
C GLY A 49 -4.14 -2.48 -7.97
N TYR A 50 -3.42 -2.37 -6.85
CA TYR A 50 -3.49 -1.22 -5.95
C TYR A 50 -2.09 -0.84 -5.44
N VAL A 51 -1.69 0.43 -5.59
CA VAL A 51 -0.33 0.93 -5.33
C VAL A 51 -0.29 1.93 -4.18
N PHE A 52 0.68 1.74 -3.28
CA PHE A 52 0.93 2.58 -2.12
C PHE A 52 2.34 3.17 -2.18
N PHE A 53 2.46 4.50 -2.03
CA PHE A 53 3.72 5.22 -2.25
C PHE A 53 4.83 4.78 -1.27
N THR A 54 4.49 4.32 -0.07
CA THR A 54 5.42 3.98 1.03
C THR A 54 6.54 5.01 1.26
N ARG A 55 7.73 4.84 0.65
CA ARG A 55 8.87 5.79 0.77
C ARG A 55 9.20 6.51 -0.54
N PHE A 56 8.33 6.44 -1.54
CA PHE A 56 8.48 6.92 -2.92
C PHE A 56 9.59 6.25 -3.73
N ASP A 57 10.81 6.15 -3.21
CA ASP A 57 11.92 5.42 -3.86
C ASP A 57 11.73 3.89 -3.83
N ASN A 58 10.90 3.44 -2.90
CA ASN A 58 10.33 2.12 -2.81
C ASN A 58 8.82 2.32 -2.75
N VAL A 59 8.09 1.54 -3.54
CA VAL A 59 6.63 1.59 -3.70
C VAL A 59 6.14 0.15 -3.60
N VAL A 60 5.01 -0.06 -2.94
CA VAL A 60 4.42 -1.40 -2.78
C VAL A 60 3.13 -1.44 -3.57
N ALA A 61 2.91 -2.52 -4.32
CA ALA A 61 1.67 -2.78 -5.03
C ALA A 61 1.11 -4.15 -4.65
N VAL A 62 -0.22 -4.25 -4.54
CA VAL A 62 -0.94 -5.53 -4.52
C VAL A 62 -1.35 -5.82 -5.96
N THR A 63 -0.94 -6.97 -6.49
CA THR A 63 -0.94 -7.26 -7.93
C THR A 63 -1.56 -8.61 -8.26
N ASP A 64 -2.45 -9.13 -7.41
CA ASP A 64 -3.20 -10.37 -7.66
C ASP A 64 -3.85 -10.37 -9.05
N GLY A 65 -3.49 -11.38 -9.86
CA GLY A 65 -3.95 -11.51 -11.25
C GLY A 65 -3.09 -10.85 -12.31
N LEU A 66 -2.03 -10.11 -11.96
CA LEU A 66 -1.05 -9.62 -12.93
C LEU A 66 0.06 -10.64 -13.17
N ASP A 67 0.37 -10.86 -14.45
CA ASP A 67 1.42 -11.76 -14.90
C ASP A 67 2.77 -11.06 -15.15
N GLU A 68 3.79 -11.84 -15.52
CA GLU A 68 5.13 -11.32 -15.80
C GLU A 68 5.13 -10.33 -16.96
N ALA A 69 4.33 -10.58 -17.99
CA ALA A 69 4.23 -9.70 -19.15
C ALA A 69 3.65 -8.32 -18.78
N ALA A 70 2.65 -8.28 -17.89
CA ALA A 70 2.12 -7.04 -17.35
C ALA A 70 3.20 -6.27 -16.56
N HIS A 71 3.94 -6.95 -15.68
CA HIS A 71 5.01 -6.30 -14.91
C HIS A 71 6.15 -5.78 -15.82
N ALA A 72 6.58 -6.57 -16.80
CA ALA A 72 7.59 -6.17 -17.79
C ALA A 72 7.15 -4.93 -18.59
N LEU A 73 5.89 -4.89 -19.03
CA LEU A 73 5.35 -3.74 -19.77
C LEU A 73 5.29 -2.47 -18.90
N ILE A 74 4.97 -2.61 -17.60
CA ILE A 74 4.98 -1.50 -16.66
C ILE A 74 6.41 -0.98 -16.45
N GLN A 75 7.37 -1.88 -16.24
CA GLN A 75 8.78 -1.54 -16.11
C GLN A 75 9.31 -0.82 -17.35
N GLU A 76 9.04 -1.36 -18.54
CA GLU A 76 9.39 -0.75 -19.83
C GLU A 76 8.76 0.65 -19.98
N SER A 77 7.50 0.81 -19.58
CA SER A 77 6.80 2.11 -19.62
C SER A 77 7.50 3.15 -18.75
N VAL A 78 8.02 2.77 -17.57
CA VAL A 78 8.80 3.69 -16.72
C VAL A 78 10.12 4.06 -17.40
N ALA A 79 10.89 3.07 -17.87
CA ALA A 79 12.18 3.28 -18.52
C ALA A 79 12.09 4.19 -19.76
N ASN A 80 10.98 4.13 -20.49
CA ASN A 80 10.73 4.97 -21.68
C ASN A 80 10.40 6.44 -21.36
N ARG A 81 9.98 6.76 -20.13
CA ARG A 81 9.35 8.07 -19.80
C ARG A 81 10.07 8.83 -18.70
N TYR A 82 10.85 8.15 -17.87
CA TYR A 82 11.53 8.74 -16.72
C TYR A 82 13.05 8.69 -16.87
N PRO A 83 13.77 9.63 -16.23
CA PRO A 83 15.24 9.62 -16.22
C PRO A 83 15.85 8.58 -15.25
N VAL A 84 15.05 7.65 -14.76
CA VAL A 84 15.39 6.57 -13.83
C VAL A 84 14.71 5.28 -14.29
N THR A 85 15.29 4.14 -13.94
CA THR A 85 14.68 2.82 -14.13
C THR A 85 14.14 2.30 -12.80
N VAL A 86 13.30 1.27 -12.86
CA VAL A 86 12.77 0.60 -11.68
C VAL A 86 13.01 -0.91 -11.77
N SER A 87 13.32 -1.50 -10.63
CA SER A 87 13.27 -2.94 -10.44
C SER A 87 11.99 -3.37 -9.74
N LEU A 88 11.45 -4.51 -10.16
CA LEU A 88 10.22 -5.11 -9.65
C LEU A 88 10.51 -6.51 -9.10
N SER A 89 9.91 -6.83 -7.97
CA SER A 89 10.02 -8.13 -7.33
C SER A 89 8.69 -8.59 -6.82
N VAL A 90 8.29 -9.81 -7.17
CA VAL A 90 6.94 -10.32 -6.91
C VAL A 90 6.98 -11.56 -6.03
N ALA A 91 6.09 -11.61 -5.05
CA ALA A 91 5.86 -12.81 -4.26
C ALA A 91 4.41 -12.87 -3.79
N ALA A 92 3.91 -14.08 -3.56
CA ALA A 92 2.60 -14.32 -3.00
C ALA A 92 2.72 -15.14 -1.71
N ASP A 93 1.89 -14.81 -0.73
CA ASP A 93 1.76 -15.54 0.53
C ASP A 93 0.38 -15.22 1.14
N SER A 94 -0.12 -16.10 1.99
CA SER A 94 -1.30 -15.82 2.81
C SER A 94 -1.13 -14.63 3.76
N SER A 95 0.11 -14.35 4.18
CA SER A 95 0.52 -13.19 4.96
C SER A 95 1.08 -12.10 4.03
N PRO A 96 0.41 -10.93 3.91
CA PRO A 96 0.91 -9.82 3.09
C PRO A 96 2.32 -9.36 3.51
N ALA A 97 2.61 -9.35 4.82
CA ALA A 97 3.96 -9.03 5.30
C ALA A 97 5.01 -10.06 4.89
N ALA A 98 4.68 -11.35 4.87
CA ALA A 98 5.59 -12.40 4.40
C ALA A 98 5.84 -12.28 2.89
N ALA A 99 4.79 -12.08 2.09
CA ALA A 99 4.90 -11.85 0.64
C ALA A 99 5.85 -10.68 0.34
N LEU A 100 5.63 -9.50 0.95
CA LEU A 100 6.51 -8.36 0.78
C LEU A 100 7.94 -8.63 1.30
N GLY A 101 8.09 -9.41 2.37
CA GLY A 101 9.38 -9.84 2.89
C GLY A 101 10.18 -10.64 1.87
N VAL A 102 9.56 -11.64 1.22
CA VAL A 102 10.19 -12.44 0.16
C VAL A 102 10.57 -11.56 -1.04
N ALA A 103 9.65 -10.73 -1.52
CA ALA A 103 9.93 -9.80 -2.62
C ALA A 103 11.10 -8.87 -2.29
N THR A 104 11.19 -8.41 -1.03
CA THR A 104 12.31 -7.58 -0.54
C THR A 104 13.63 -8.34 -0.59
N SER A 105 13.68 -9.57 -0.05
CA SER A 105 14.90 -10.40 -0.05
C SER A 105 15.39 -10.70 -1.45
N GLN A 106 14.50 -10.99 -2.41
CA GLN A 106 14.85 -11.22 -3.81
C GLN A 106 15.59 -10.01 -4.44
N LEU A 107 15.18 -8.77 -4.14
CA LEU A 107 15.92 -7.58 -4.62
C LEU A 107 17.24 -7.36 -3.89
N GLN A 108 17.28 -7.64 -2.59
CA GLN A 108 18.51 -7.54 -1.81
C GLN A 108 19.57 -8.54 -2.29
N ASP A 109 19.15 -9.75 -2.64
CA ASP A 109 20.01 -10.80 -3.20
C ASP A 109 20.52 -10.45 -4.61
N ALA A 110 19.73 -9.72 -5.39
CA ALA A 110 20.13 -9.21 -6.71
C ALA A 110 21.19 -8.09 -6.63
N GLY A 111 21.31 -7.41 -5.49
CA GLY A 111 22.35 -6.41 -5.23
C GLY A 111 21.83 -5.13 -4.57
N SER A 112 22.77 -4.24 -4.24
CA SER A 112 22.46 -2.96 -3.58
C SER A 112 21.52 -2.10 -4.42
N ALA A 113 20.56 -1.42 -3.76
CA ALA A 113 19.70 -0.41 -4.38
C ALA A 113 20.48 0.79 -4.95
N GLN A 114 21.76 0.95 -4.59
CA GLN A 114 22.68 1.98 -5.10
C GLN A 114 23.72 1.43 -6.08
N ASP A 115 23.58 0.18 -6.54
CA ASP A 115 24.47 -0.37 -7.55
C ASP A 115 24.00 0.03 -8.95
N ARG A 116 24.83 0.80 -9.65
CA ARG A 116 24.59 1.20 -11.04
C ARG A 116 24.58 0.01 -12.01
N ALA A 117 25.23 -1.10 -11.66
CA ALA A 117 25.26 -2.31 -12.48
C ALA A 117 24.04 -3.21 -12.29
N ARG A 118 23.06 -2.81 -11.45
CA ARG A 118 21.84 -3.56 -11.16
C ARG A 118 20.56 -2.82 -11.62
N PRO A 119 20.42 -2.45 -12.90
CA PRO A 119 19.19 -1.87 -13.42
C PRO A 119 18.13 -2.94 -13.68
N GLU A 120 16.86 -2.54 -13.58
CA GLU A 120 15.71 -3.23 -14.19
C GLU A 120 15.58 -4.72 -13.83
N ILE A 121 15.86 -5.08 -12.58
CA ILE A 121 15.58 -6.45 -12.12
C ILE A 121 14.07 -6.67 -12.17
N LEU A 122 13.65 -7.73 -12.84
CA LEU A 122 12.30 -8.27 -12.76
C LEU A 122 12.43 -9.73 -12.31
N THR A 123 11.95 -10.03 -11.11
CA THR A 123 12.12 -11.36 -10.50
C THR A 123 10.94 -11.72 -9.60
N GLY A 124 10.90 -12.98 -9.16
CA GLY A 124 9.95 -13.47 -8.19
C GLY A 124 9.00 -14.53 -8.73
N THR A 125 8.04 -14.93 -7.89
CA THR A 125 7.06 -15.98 -8.20
C THR A 125 5.67 -15.38 -8.09
N LEU A 126 4.92 -15.48 -9.19
CA LEU A 126 3.53 -15.06 -9.27
C LEU A 126 2.61 -16.09 -8.61
N LEU A 127 1.46 -15.65 -8.13
CA LEU A 127 0.37 -16.50 -7.69
C LEU A 127 -0.21 -17.26 -8.91
N PRO A 128 -0.11 -18.60 -8.98
CA PRO A 128 -0.65 -19.34 -10.11
C PRO A 128 -2.16 -19.23 -10.21
N ASP A 129 -2.71 -19.13 -11.43
CA ASP A 129 -4.17 -19.04 -11.65
C ASP A 129 -4.96 -20.20 -11.00
N ALA A 130 -4.37 -21.39 -10.94
CA ALA A 130 -4.99 -22.56 -10.31
C ALA A 130 -5.09 -22.48 -8.77
N GLU A 131 -4.32 -21.56 -8.16
CA GLU A 131 -4.28 -21.31 -6.72
C GLU A 131 -5.04 -20.05 -6.31
N ARG A 132 -5.59 -19.31 -7.29
CA ARG A 132 -6.42 -18.11 -7.03
C ARG A 132 -7.81 -18.49 -6.52
N ALA A 133 -8.32 -17.69 -5.60
CA ALA A 133 -9.66 -17.80 -5.03
C ALA A 133 -10.37 -16.43 -5.02
N ASP A 134 -11.71 -16.46 -4.98
CA ASP A 134 -12.57 -15.27 -5.03
C ASP A 134 -12.33 -14.27 -3.88
N ILE A 135 -11.60 -14.66 -2.83
CA ILE A 135 -11.34 -13.87 -1.62
C ILE A 135 -9.84 -13.83 -1.27
N ASP A 136 -8.96 -13.92 -2.28
CA ASP A 136 -7.50 -13.88 -2.11
C ASP A 136 -7.01 -12.60 -1.43
N VAL A 137 -7.69 -11.48 -1.68
CA VAL A 137 -7.31 -10.17 -1.18
C VAL A 137 -8.34 -9.68 -0.17
N GLN A 138 -7.88 -9.32 1.03
CA GLN A 138 -8.66 -8.61 2.05
C GLN A 138 -8.09 -7.21 2.25
N ILE A 139 -8.93 -6.20 2.05
CA ILE A 139 -8.59 -4.80 2.26
C ILE A 139 -9.48 -4.24 3.37
N ALA A 140 -8.86 -3.68 4.40
CA ALA A 140 -9.53 -2.89 5.42
C ALA A 140 -9.27 -1.41 5.21
N HIS A 141 -10.32 -0.62 5.20
CA HIS A 141 -10.29 0.84 5.15
C HIS A 141 -10.65 1.37 6.54
N PHE A 142 -9.71 2.07 7.16
CA PHE A 142 -9.86 2.74 8.45
C PHE A 142 -10.11 4.24 8.22
N ASP A 143 -11.15 4.78 8.84
CA ASP A 143 -11.64 6.17 8.72
C ASP A 143 -11.82 6.76 10.13
N VAL A 144 -11.28 7.95 10.40
CA VAL A 144 -11.39 8.58 11.72
C VAL A 144 -12.74 9.26 11.89
N ASN A 145 -13.47 8.89 12.93
CA ASN A 145 -14.79 9.46 13.17
C ASN A 145 -14.71 10.96 13.45
N ASP A 146 -15.41 11.75 12.64
CA ASP A 146 -15.52 13.21 12.74
C ASP A 146 -14.15 13.92 12.78
N ALA A 147 -13.19 13.49 11.94
CA ALA A 147 -11.90 14.16 11.82
C ALA A 147 -12.05 15.66 11.45
N THR A 148 -13.13 16.02 10.74
CA THR A 148 -13.44 17.41 10.41
C THR A 148 -13.73 18.22 11.68
N GLY A 149 -14.70 17.79 12.50
CA GLY A 149 -15.06 18.49 13.73
C GLY A 149 -13.99 18.42 14.81
N LYS A 150 -13.29 17.28 14.94
CA LYS A 150 -12.24 17.09 15.96
C LYS A 150 -10.94 17.82 15.64
N TYR A 151 -10.52 17.83 14.37
CA TYR A 151 -9.21 18.33 13.97
C TYR A 151 -9.31 19.49 12.99
N THR A 152 -9.89 19.27 11.81
CA THR A 152 -9.82 20.23 10.69
C THR A 152 -10.39 21.60 11.03
N ASP A 153 -11.54 21.65 11.68
CA ASP A 153 -12.22 22.91 12.02
C ASP A 153 -11.79 23.50 13.38
N CYS A 154 -11.01 22.75 14.17
CA CYS A 154 -10.66 23.12 15.54
C CYS A 154 -9.17 23.42 15.75
N LEU A 155 -8.28 22.81 14.96
CA LEU A 155 -6.84 22.89 15.13
C LEU A 155 -6.17 23.62 13.95
N ASN A 156 -4.92 24.03 14.14
CA ASN A 156 -4.09 24.42 13.01
C ASN A 156 -3.80 23.19 12.13
N GLU A 157 -3.66 23.40 10.83
CA GLU A 157 -3.33 22.34 9.86
C GLU A 157 -2.16 21.46 10.30
N PHE A 158 -1.07 22.05 10.81
CA PHE A 158 0.09 21.26 11.23
C PHE A 158 -0.17 20.45 12.50
N ASP A 159 -1.04 20.94 13.39
CA ASP A 159 -1.46 20.20 14.58
C ASP A 159 -2.40 19.03 14.19
N SER A 160 -3.33 19.25 13.26
CA SER A 160 -4.15 18.18 12.67
C SER A 160 -3.27 17.09 12.03
N PHE A 161 -2.28 17.51 11.23
CA PHE A 161 -1.31 16.61 10.62
C PHE A 161 -0.53 15.78 11.65
N ILE A 162 -0.05 16.41 12.74
CA ILE A 162 0.64 15.68 13.82
C ILE A 162 -0.25 14.61 14.45
N ASN A 163 -1.52 14.93 14.74
CA ASN A 163 -2.44 13.99 15.38
C ASN A 163 -2.73 12.79 14.46
N ILE A 164 -3.02 13.05 13.18
CA ILE A 164 -3.28 11.99 12.19
C ILE A 164 -2.04 11.10 12.00
N GLU A 165 -0.85 11.68 11.84
CA GLU A 165 0.39 10.91 11.65
C GLU A 165 0.74 10.03 12.87
N GLN A 166 0.49 10.52 14.09
CA GLN A 166 0.71 9.73 15.31
C GLN A 166 -0.24 8.54 15.39
N GLY A 167 -1.53 8.78 15.14
CA GLY A 167 -2.54 7.73 15.11
C GLY A 167 -2.24 6.68 14.04
N TYR A 168 -1.93 7.11 12.82
CA TYR A 168 -1.50 6.25 11.73
C TYR A 168 -0.30 5.38 12.13
N ALA A 169 0.75 5.98 12.70
CA ALA A 169 1.94 5.24 13.10
C ALA A 169 1.67 4.18 14.18
N GLU A 170 0.70 4.41 15.06
CA GLU A 170 0.27 3.44 16.05
C GLU A 170 -0.49 2.28 15.41
N LEU A 171 -1.50 2.58 14.59
CA LEU A 171 -2.28 1.59 13.86
C LEU A 171 -1.39 0.70 12.97
N MET A 172 -0.46 1.29 12.20
CA MET A 172 0.50 0.52 11.41
C MET A 172 1.28 -0.49 12.24
N ARG A 173 1.77 -0.07 13.41
CA ARG A 173 2.59 -0.93 14.28
C ARG A 173 1.76 -2.06 14.86
N TYR A 174 0.52 -1.78 15.25
CA TYR A 174 -0.39 -2.79 15.79
C TYR A 174 -0.75 -3.81 14.71
N MET A 175 -1.29 -3.36 13.57
CA MET A 175 -1.70 -4.23 12.47
C MET A 175 -0.54 -5.08 11.94
N ARG A 176 0.67 -4.52 11.88
CA ARG A 176 1.86 -5.28 11.49
C ARG A 176 2.24 -6.37 12.50
N LYS A 177 2.11 -6.12 13.80
CA LYS A 177 2.56 -7.06 14.84
C LYS A 177 1.52 -8.12 15.20
N ALA A 178 0.25 -7.73 15.19
CA ALA A 178 -0.85 -8.58 15.61
C ALA A 178 -1.40 -9.44 14.46
N HIS A 179 -1.33 -8.95 13.22
CA HIS A 179 -2.05 -9.52 12.07
C HIS A 179 -1.21 -9.62 10.78
N ASP A 180 0.12 -9.48 10.88
CA ASP A 180 1.05 -9.50 9.74
C ASP A 180 0.58 -8.67 8.52
N SER A 181 -0.13 -7.58 8.80
CA SER A 181 -0.79 -6.75 7.80
C SER A 181 0.13 -5.60 7.37
N LEU A 182 -0.17 -5.03 6.21
CA LEU A 182 0.52 -3.86 5.67
C LEU A 182 -0.45 -2.69 5.60
N SER A 183 -0.24 -1.68 6.44
CA SER A 183 -1.08 -0.47 6.50
C SER A 183 -0.39 0.71 5.80
N PHE A 184 -1.17 1.50 5.07
CA PHE A 184 -0.70 2.60 4.25
C PHE A 184 -1.62 3.81 4.43
N PHE A 185 -1.03 4.96 4.75
CA PHE A 185 -1.76 6.24 4.72
C PHE A 185 -2.10 6.60 3.27
N VAL A 186 -3.35 6.97 3.01
CA VAL A 186 -3.81 7.30 1.65
C VAL A 186 -4.33 8.73 1.49
N GLY A 187 -4.34 9.52 2.56
CA GLY A 187 -4.68 10.94 2.55
C GLY A 187 -5.83 11.29 3.49
N GLY A 188 -5.89 12.55 3.91
CA GLY A 188 -6.88 13.01 4.89
C GLY A 188 -6.71 12.29 6.21
N ASP A 189 -7.70 11.50 6.59
CA ASP A 189 -7.83 10.70 7.80
C ASP A 189 -7.96 9.19 7.49
N ASP A 190 -7.65 8.79 6.26
CA ASP A 190 -7.81 7.43 5.76
C ASP A 190 -6.51 6.60 5.84
N VAL A 191 -6.64 5.37 6.36
CA VAL A 191 -5.59 4.33 6.29
C VAL A 191 -6.16 3.09 5.63
N ILE A 192 -5.42 2.54 4.67
CA ILE A 192 -5.78 1.27 4.02
C ILE A 192 -4.81 0.19 4.46
N ALA A 193 -5.33 -0.93 4.95
CA ALA A 193 -4.55 -2.11 5.28
C ALA A 193 -4.84 -3.26 4.30
N VAL A 194 -3.76 -3.87 3.82
CA VAL A 194 -3.80 -5.17 3.15
C VAL A 194 -3.58 -6.21 4.22
N CYS A 195 -4.60 -7.03 4.44
CA CYS A 195 -4.71 -7.90 5.60
C CYS A 195 -4.63 -9.37 5.21
N GLU A 196 -4.17 -10.18 6.16
CA GLU A 196 -4.55 -11.59 6.17
C GLU A 196 -6.06 -11.74 6.46
N ALA A 197 -6.53 -12.97 6.70
CA ALA A 197 -7.92 -13.25 7.05
C ALA A 197 -8.32 -12.78 8.47
N VAL A 198 -8.06 -11.51 8.81
CA VAL A 198 -8.49 -10.85 10.06
C VAL A 198 -10.01 -10.85 10.12
N ASP A 199 -10.56 -11.23 11.27
CA ASP A 199 -11.99 -11.31 11.52
C ASP A 199 -12.47 -10.08 12.33
N HIS A 200 -13.77 -10.07 12.66
CA HIS A 200 -14.36 -8.99 13.44
C HIS A 200 -13.70 -8.78 14.80
N GLU A 201 -13.26 -9.86 15.47
CA GLU A 201 -12.63 -9.76 16.79
C GLU A 201 -11.25 -9.09 16.66
N GLY A 202 -10.45 -9.49 15.67
CA GLY A 202 -9.17 -8.83 15.39
C GLY A 202 -9.31 -7.34 15.05
N TYR A 203 -10.33 -6.96 14.27
CA TYR A 203 -10.59 -5.54 13.98
C TYR A 203 -11.10 -4.78 15.20
N ALA A 204 -11.96 -5.38 16.02
CA ALA A 204 -12.41 -4.76 17.27
C ALA A 204 -11.24 -4.54 18.25
N ASP A 205 -10.33 -5.51 18.36
CA ASP A 205 -9.10 -5.38 19.14
C ASP A 205 -8.19 -4.26 18.60
N ALA A 206 -8.11 -4.10 17.28
CA ALA A 206 -7.38 -3.00 16.65
C ALA A 206 -7.98 -1.63 17.01
N VAL A 207 -9.31 -1.47 16.95
CA VAL A 207 -10.00 -0.24 17.35
C VAL A 207 -9.72 0.08 18.81
N GLU A 208 -9.88 -0.90 19.70
CA GLU A 208 -9.65 -0.72 21.14
C GLU A 208 -8.19 -0.32 21.42
N HIS A 209 -7.24 -0.97 20.76
CA HIS A 209 -5.81 -0.71 20.97
C HIS A 209 -5.43 0.74 20.64
N VAL A 210 -5.93 1.26 19.52
CA VAL A 210 -5.52 2.56 19.00
C VAL A 210 -6.43 3.70 19.44
N ARG A 211 -7.52 3.42 20.17
CA ARG A 211 -8.53 4.42 20.56
C ARG A 211 -7.93 5.60 21.30
N GLU A 212 -6.95 5.39 22.17
CA GLU A 212 -6.30 6.49 22.91
C GLU A 212 -5.47 7.40 22.01
N ALA A 213 -4.88 6.86 20.95
CA ALA A 213 -3.97 7.58 20.06
C ALA A 213 -4.65 8.19 18.83
N VAL A 214 -5.62 7.48 18.26
CA VAL A 214 -6.32 7.84 17.02
C VAL A 214 -7.70 8.43 17.29
N GLY A 215 -8.31 8.09 18.44
CA GLY A 215 -9.73 8.30 18.69
C GLY A 215 -10.59 7.19 18.06
N ASP A 216 -11.90 7.43 18.00
CA ASP A 216 -12.84 6.47 17.42
C ASP A 216 -12.63 6.33 15.92
N LEU A 217 -12.62 5.07 15.46
CA LEU A 217 -12.40 4.68 14.07
C LEU A 217 -13.60 3.88 13.55
N LYS A 218 -13.88 4.01 12.27
CA LYS A 218 -14.68 3.04 11.51
C LYS A 218 -13.76 2.20 10.64
N ILE A 219 -14.03 0.91 10.59
CA ILE A 219 -13.30 -0.06 9.77
C ILE A 219 -14.29 -0.72 8.83
N VAL A 220 -14.00 -0.67 7.55
CA VAL A 220 -14.78 -1.40 6.55
C VAL A 220 -13.89 -2.32 5.74
N VAL A 221 -14.35 -3.55 5.54
CA VAL A 221 -13.53 -4.64 5.04
C VAL A 221 -14.12 -5.19 3.76
N GLY A 222 -13.35 -5.15 2.68
CA GLY A 222 -13.71 -5.77 1.42
C GLY A 222 -12.85 -6.98 1.13
N ARG A 223 -13.44 -8.00 0.51
CA ARG A 223 -12.76 -9.22 0.06
C ARG A 223 -13.05 -9.46 -1.41
N ALA A 224 -12.02 -9.76 -2.19
CA ALA A 224 -12.18 -10.09 -3.60
C ALA A 224 -10.97 -10.83 -4.15
N GLN A 225 -11.07 -11.24 -5.42
CA GLN A 225 -9.98 -11.86 -6.17
C GLN A 225 -8.86 -10.88 -6.57
N THR A 226 -9.15 -9.57 -6.54
CA THR A 226 -8.22 -8.49 -6.93
C THR A 226 -8.29 -7.31 -5.97
N ALA A 227 -7.18 -6.56 -5.87
CA ALA A 227 -7.06 -5.46 -4.92
C ALA A 227 -8.03 -4.31 -5.19
N GLN A 228 -8.27 -3.97 -6.45
CA GLN A 228 -9.25 -2.94 -6.80
C GLN A 228 -10.67 -3.34 -6.39
N ALA A 229 -11.06 -4.59 -6.64
CA ALA A 229 -12.38 -5.10 -6.29
C ALA A 229 -12.59 -5.17 -4.77
N ALA A 230 -11.58 -5.61 -4.01
CA ALA A 230 -11.63 -5.61 -2.54
C ALA A 230 -11.72 -4.17 -2.00
N GLY A 231 -10.94 -3.23 -2.57
CA GLY A 231 -10.95 -1.84 -2.14
C GLY A 231 -12.27 -1.13 -2.40
N ILE A 232 -12.90 -1.35 -3.57
CA ILE A 232 -14.20 -0.73 -3.87
C ILE A 232 -15.32 -1.31 -3.01
N ALA A 233 -15.29 -2.62 -2.72
CA ALA A 233 -16.22 -3.27 -1.81
C ALA A 233 -16.13 -2.66 -0.40
N ALA A 234 -14.91 -2.51 0.14
CA ALA A 234 -14.68 -1.83 1.40
C ALA A 234 -15.26 -0.40 1.38
N LYS A 235 -14.97 0.38 0.34
CA LYS A 235 -15.45 1.77 0.25
C LYS A 235 -16.97 1.86 0.20
N HIS A 236 -17.67 0.94 -0.46
CA HIS A 236 -19.13 0.90 -0.45
C HIS A 236 -19.69 0.58 0.93
N ALA A 237 -19.08 -0.36 1.66
CA ALA A 237 -19.46 -0.66 3.04
C ALA A 237 -19.28 0.54 3.99
N LEU A 238 -18.35 1.46 3.70
CA LEU A 238 -18.15 2.68 4.50
C LEU A 238 -19.41 3.53 4.60
N GLU A 239 -20.16 3.64 3.50
CA GLU A 239 -21.38 4.44 3.48
C GLU A 239 -22.47 3.81 4.37
N THR A 240 -22.62 2.48 4.36
CA THR A 240 -23.49 1.76 5.31
C THR A 240 -23.04 1.95 6.75
N CYS A 241 -21.73 1.81 7.02
CA CYS A 241 -21.14 1.98 8.34
C CYS A 241 -21.43 3.37 8.95
N ARG A 242 -21.44 4.41 8.10
CA ARG A 242 -21.76 5.79 8.49
C ARG A 242 -23.24 6.00 8.74
N GLU A 243 -24.11 5.35 7.97
CA GLU A 243 -25.57 5.44 8.14
C GLU A 243 -26.05 4.71 9.40
N GLU A 244 -25.46 3.55 9.70
CA GLU A 244 -25.90 2.67 10.79
C GLU A 244 -25.14 2.83 12.10
N ASP A 245 -24.10 3.69 12.11
CA ASP A 245 -23.19 3.92 13.23
C ASP A 245 -22.54 2.64 13.76
N ILE A 246 -22.03 1.83 12.84
CA ILE A 246 -21.30 0.59 13.12
C ILE A 246 -19.79 0.89 13.07
N ASP A 247 -19.02 0.30 14.00
CA ASP A 247 -17.56 0.49 14.07
C ASP A 247 -16.80 -0.42 13.10
N VAL A 248 -17.28 -1.64 12.85
CA VAL A 248 -16.64 -2.63 11.96
C VAL A 248 -17.68 -3.30 11.06
N GLU A 249 -17.53 -3.17 9.74
CA GLU A 249 -18.42 -3.78 8.75
C GLU A 249 -17.65 -4.54 7.66
N PHE A 250 -18.14 -5.72 7.27
CA PHE A 250 -17.63 -6.47 6.14
C PHE A 250 -18.57 -6.29 4.95
N ALA A 251 -18.02 -5.96 3.78
CA ALA A 251 -18.78 -5.93 2.55
C ALA A 251 -19.25 -7.35 2.19
N ASP A 252 -20.55 -7.47 1.90
CA ASP A 252 -21.19 -8.69 1.37
C ASP A 252 -20.78 -9.02 -0.07
#